data_AF-A0A1Y2ATA7-F1
#
_entry.id   AF-A0A1Y2ATA7-F1
#
_cell.length_a   1.000
_cell.length_b   1.000
_cell.length_c   1.000
_cell.angle_alpha   90.00
_cell.angle_beta   90.00
_cell.angle_gamma   90.00
#
_symmetry.space_group_name_H-M   'P 1'
#
loop_
_entity.id
_entity.type
_entity.pdbx_description
1 polymer ?
#
loop_
_entity_poly.entity_id
_entity_poly.type
_entity_poly.pdbx_seq_one_letter_code
_entity_poly.pdbx_strand_id
1 'polypeptide(L)'
;MVYNKIISIALISFIGKALGSCSHATKLGYKCCKSCTIYLNDSTGKWGVENNQWCGIDTSCSTTTNKNCWAASEGYKCCKAGTAVVLTDSKGKWGIENNQWCGIVQSNTSNASNTCWAASQGYKCCNSCQPVYTDGSRRWGVENNQWCGIIESKCKTKKTTTKAKNSKKATTTKKNSVVKKTTAKVKTAAKNNNSNTSNTSSGPSKSMPGWTPGNDKVLPGFLSTKGRNIVDQKGRNVKLAGISWFGGETDNLSPHGLWSKSLAHFIKVIKDNGYNHIRYPWTNEMLLSGARTKSINAMENPDLANLTPLEVMDAVINAAGKAGLKVYLDRHRPTAAGQSELWYISKVDEKKWIEDWKFLAKRYKGNPTVIGADIHNEPHGTACWGCGETKRDWRLAAERCGNAIHEVNPDWLIIVEGNDHYGEEGWQKGESYWWGGMLKGVKQYPVRLNKKNKLVYSAHDYDKNVHLQDWFKVSNFPDNMPSIWDDKWGYIAKQNIAPVLISEFGSLLKDKTDVKWLQNLISYMNKNGVHWTFWCLNPNSGDTEGILGYDWETVNKQKDGILTPGKAPNFLMK
;
A
#
# COMPACT_ATOMS: atom_id res chain seq x y z
N MET A 1 -10.41 26.77 -78.37
CA MET A 1 -11.30 27.21 -77.29
C MET A 1 -10.59 26.98 -75.97
N VAL A 2 -10.01 28.03 -75.41
CA VAL A 2 -9.31 28.02 -74.12
C VAL A 2 -9.82 29.26 -73.39
N TYR A 3 -10.52 29.08 -72.27
CA TYR A 3 -10.95 30.20 -71.45
C TYR A 3 -9.95 30.40 -70.31
N ASN A 4 -9.32 31.58 -70.33
CA ASN A 4 -8.54 32.14 -69.24
C ASN A 4 -9.35 33.27 -68.57
N LYS A 5 -9.16 33.35 -67.24
CA LYS A 5 -9.63 34.35 -66.25
C LYS A 5 -9.80 35.78 -66.78
N ILE A 6 -10.79 36.53 -66.25
CA ILE A 6 -10.62 37.86 -65.60
C ILE A 6 -11.72 38.08 -64.53
N ILE A 7 -11.28 38.75 -63.46
CA ILE A 7 -11.88 39.22 -62.21
C ILE A 7 -12.97 40.29 -62.43
N SER A 8 -13.99 40.37 -61.56
CA SER A 8 -14.53 41.67 -61.15
C SER A 8 -15.18 41.65 -59.76
N ILE A 9 -14.94 42.74 -59.05
CA ILE A 9 -15.22 43.02 -57.64
C ILE A 9 -16.65 43.54 -57.48
N ALA A 10 -17.38 43.04 -56.48
CA ALA A 10 -18.55 43.72 -55.93
C ALA A 10 -18.43 43.80 -54.40
N LEU A 11 -18.29 45.04 -53.91
CA LEU A 11 -18.48 45.42 -52.52
C LEU A 11 -19.94 45.16 -52.12
N ILE A 12 -20.15 44.42 -51.04
CA ILE A 12 -21.39 44.48 -50.26
C ILE A 12 -21.00 44.68 -48.80
N SER A 13 -21.36 45.85 -48.29
CA SER A 13 -21.45 46.15 -46.87
C SER A 13 -22.48 45.22 -46.21
N PHE A 14 -22.07 44.49 -45.17
CA PHE A 14 -23.03 43.96 -44.20
C PHE A 14 -22.71 44.51 -42.82
N ILE A 15 -23.64 45.34 -42.36
CA ILE A 15 -23.78 45.77 -40.98
C ILE A 15 -24.10 44.53 -40.13
N GLY A 16 -23.26 44.31 -39.12
CA GLY A 16 -23.64 43.83 -37.79
C GLY A 16 -24.46 42.55 -37.67
N LYS A 17 -23.77 41.41 -37.57
CA LYS A 17 -24.14 40.35 -36.61
C LYS A 17 -22.87 39.91 -35.89
N ALA A 18 -22.83 40.11 -34.58
CA ALA A 18 -21.80 39.56 -33.72
C ALA A 18 -21.74 38.04 -33.94
N LEU A 19 -20.67 37.55 -34.55
CA LEU A 19 -20.41 36.11 -34.72
C LEU A 19 -19.98 35.56 -33.35
N GLY A 20 -20.90 34.86 -32.68
CA GLY A 20 -20.72 34.29 -31.35
C GLY A 20 -19.56 33.28 -31.25
N SER A 21 -18.55 33.63 -30.46
CA SER A 21 -18.14 33.00 -29.20
C SER A 21 -18.05 31.46 -29.03
N CYS A 22 -18.13 30.64 -30.08
CA CYS A 22 -17.91 29.17 -30.06
C CYS A 22 -17.49 28.64 -31.45
N SER A 23 -16.82 29.50 -32.22
CA SER A 23 -16.59 29.32 -33.65
C SER A 23 -15.71 28.12 -34.03
N HIS A 24 -14.95 27.55 -33.08
CA HIS A 24 -14.15 26.35 -33.31
C HIS A 24 -15.01 25.12 -33.56
N ALA A 25 -16.14 24.98 -32.86
CA ALA A 25 -17.03 23.83 -33.00
C ALA A 25 -17.94 23.94 -34.22
N THR A 26 -18.43 25.14 -34.54
CA THR A 26 -19.32 25.34 -35.71
C THR A 26 -18.60 25.13 -37.04
N LYS A 27 -17.30 25.44 -37.10
CA LYS A 27 -16.44 25.11 -38.27
C LYS A 27 -16.27 23.62 -38.51
N LEU A 28 -16.43 22.81 -37.46
CA LEU A 28 -16.34 21.35 -37.51
C LEU A 28 -17.72 20.68 -37.62
N GLY A 29 -18.79 21.47 -37.80
CA GLY A 29 -20.16 20.97 -37.97
C GLY A 29 -20.95 20.77 -36.66
N TYR A 30 -20.39 21.16 -35.52
CA TYR A 30 -21.03 21.00 -34.20
C TYR A 30 -21.73 22.29 -33.74
N LYS A 31 -22.82 22.13 -32.97
CA LYS A 31 -23.54 23.27 -32.37
C LYS A 31 -22.76 23.82 -31.17
N CYS A 32 -23.13 25.01 -30.70
CA CYS A 32 -22.59 25.55 -29.46
C CYS A 32 -23.40 25.07 -28.26
N CYS A 33 -22.73 24.81 -27.14
CA CYS A 33 -23.40 24.40 -25.91
C CYS A 33 -24.15 25.59 -25.30
N LYS A 34 -25.30 25.31 -24.68
CA LYS A 34 -26.02 26.27 -23.84
C LYS A 34 -25.43 26.32 -22.42
N SER A 35 -24.84 25.20 -21.99
CA SER A 35 -24.10 25.05 -20.75
C SER A 35 -22.63 25.43 -20.91
N CYS A 36 -22.01 25.84 -19.81
CA CYS A 36 -20.56 26.09 -19.71
C CYS A 36 -19.77 24.89 -19.17
N THR A 37 -20.40 23.71 -19.04
CA THR A 37 -19.75 22.49 -18.54
C THR A 37 -18.82 21.88 -19.60
N ILE A 38 -17.52 21.86 -19.32
CA ILE A 38 -16.50 21.32 -20.22
C ILE A 38 -16.32 19.82 -19.95
N TYR A 39 -16.56 19.00 -20.98
CA TYR A 39 -16.32 17.55 -20.98
C TYR A 39 -14.97 17.17 -21.58
N LEU A 40 -14.48 17.97 -22.54
CA LEU A 40 -13.20 17.74 -23.20
C LEU A 40 -12.58 19.09 -23.58
N ASN A 41 -11.26 19.20 -23.45
CA ASN A 41 -10.50 20.36 -23.92
C ASN A 41 -9.30 19.85 -24.71
N ASP A 42 -9.27 20.16 -26.00
CA ASP A 42 -8.21 19.71 -26.92
C ASP A 42 -7.63 20.89 -27.71
N SER A 43 -6.79 20.60 -28.71
CA SER A 43 -6.16 21.60 -29.56
C SER A 43 -7.15 22.39 -30.44
N THR A 44 -8.38 21.92 -30.58
CA THR A 44 -9.44 22.58 -31.36
C THR A 44 -10.32 23.45 -30.48
N GLY A 45 -10.43 23.18 -29.19
CA GLY A 45 -11.04 24.06 -28.20
C GLY A 45 -11.74 23.32 -27.06
N LYS A 46 -12.63 24.03 -26.36
CA LYS A 46 -13.41 23.48 -25.24
C LYS A 46 -14.72 22.89 -25.76
N TRP A 47 -15.09 21.72 -25.27
CA TRP A 47 -16.21 20.92 -25.73
C TRP A 47 -17.10 20.47 -24.57
N GLY A 48 -18.40 20.42 -24.80
CA GLY A 48 -19.42 19.88 -23.90
C GLY A 48 -20.32 18.87 -24.60
N VAL A 49 -21.20 18.24 -23.85
CA VAL A 49 -22.17 17.26 -24.37
C VAL A 49 -23.57 17.65 -23.90
N GLU A 50 -24.48 17.84 -24.85
CA GLU A 50 -25.90 18.13 -24.60
C GLU A 50 -26.77 17.20 -25.44
N ASN A 51 -27.80 16.58 -24.82
CA ASN A 51 -28.68 15.61 -25.48
C ASN A 51 -27.91 14.49 -26.22
N ASN A 52 -26.86 13.96 -25.60
CA ASN A 52 -25.94 12.96 -26.17
C ASN A 52 -25.23 13.40 -27.47
N GLN A 53 -25.12 14.70 -27.74
CA GLN A 53 -24.38 15.24 -28.88
C GLN A 53 -23.28 16.21 -28.43
N TRP A 54 -22.15 16.17 -29.12
CA TRP A 54 -21.03 17.08 -28.87
C TRP A 54 -21.36 18.51 -29.30
N CYS A 55 -20.93 19.48 -28.48
CA CYS A 55 -21.11 20.90 -28.75
C CYS A 55 -19.87 21.70 -28.29
N GLY A 56 -19.65 22.87 -28.90
CA GLY A 56 -18.55 23.78 -28.53
C GLY A 56 -18.91 24.69 -27.36
N ILE A 57 -18.02 24.77 -26.36
CA ILE A 57 -18.21 25.63 -25.19
C ILE A 57 -17.78 27.06 -25.51
N ASP A 58 -18.60 27.99 -25.05
CA ASP A 58 -18.44 29.40 -25.32
C ASP A 58 -17.24 30.03 -24.58
N THR A 59 -16.45 30.87 -25.24
CA THR A 59 -15.30 31.56 -24.61
C THR A 59 -15.70 32.53 -23.48
N SER A 60 -16.91 33.09 -23.54
CA SER A 60 -17.50 33.96 -22.51
C SER A 60 -17.83 33.22 -21.21
N CYS A 61 -17.88 31.88 -21.23
CA CYS A 61 -17.95 31.04 -20.03
C CYS A 61 -16.74 31.22 -19.07
N SER A 62 -15.75 32.04 -19.44
CA SER A 62 -14.61 32.41 -18.57
C SER A 62 -14.85 33.66 -17.71
N THR A 63 -16.07 34.20 -17.61
CA THR A 63 -16.33 35.46 -16.88
C THR A 63 -17.28 35.30 -15.68
N THR A 64 -16.73 34.88 -14.54
CA THR A 64 -17.13 35.37 -13.20
C THR A 64 -16.05 34.96 -12.20
N THR A 65 -14.90 35.63 -12.29
CA THR A 65 -13.76 35.46 -11.40
C THR A 65 -14.06 36.07 -10.04
N ASN A 66 -14.52 35.24 -9.10
CA ASN A 66 -14.31 35.53 -7.69
C ASN A 66 -12.83 35.25 -7.40
N LYS A 67 -11.99 36.30 -7.35
CA LYS A 67 -10.51 36.22 -7.29
C LYS A 67 -9.94 35.37 -6.14
N ASN A 68 -10.76 34.96 -5.17
CA ASN A 68 -10.35 34.16 -4.02
C ASN A 68 -10.73 32.68 -4.12
N CYS A 69 -11.29 32.25 -5.25
CA CYS A 69 -11.81 30.90 -5.42
C CYS A 69 -10.94 30.07 -6.35
N TRP A 70 -10.07 29.27 -5.75
CA TRP A 70 -9.13 28.41 -6.47
C TRP A 70 -9.84 27.35 -7.34
N ALA A 71 -11.05 26.91 -7.00
CA ALA A 71 -11.77 25.91 -7.80
C ALA A 71 -12.35 26.48 -9.11
N ALA A 72 -12.45 27.81 -9.23
CA ALA A 72 -12.94 28.46 -10.44
C ALA A 72 -12.00 28.27 -11.64
N SER A 73 -10.69 28.14 -11.42
CA SER A 73 -9.73 27.84 -12.50
C SER A 73 -9.85 26.42 -13.04
N GLU A 74 -10.54 25.55 -12.31
CA GLU A 74 -10.79 24.14 -12.66
C GLU A 74 -12.20 23.92 -13.22
N GLY A 75 -12.97 25.00 -13.43
CA GLY A 75 -14.33 24.93 -13.97
C GLY A 75 -15.44 24.66 -12.93
N TYR A 76 -15.13 24.73 -11.63
CA TYR A 76 -16.07 24.50 -10.54
C TYR A 76 -16.44 25.79 -9.80
N LYS A 77 -17.64 25.84 -9.21
CA LYS A 77 -18.10 26.99 -8.42
C LYS A 77 -17.43 27.00 -7.04
N CYS A 78 -17.52 28.11 -6.33
CA CYS A 78 -17.09 28.21 -4.94
C CYS A 78 -18.22 27.77 -4.02
N CYS A 79 -17.91 27.09 -2.93
CA CYS A 79 -18.92 26.73 -1.95
C CYS A 79 -19.37 27.96 -1.15
N LYS A 80 -20.63 27.96 -0.74
CA LYS A 80 -21.17 28.87 0.28
C LYS A 80 -20.45 28.66 1.61
N ALA A 81 -20.43 29.71 2.43
CA ALA A 81 -19.86 29.63 3.76
C ALA A 81 -20.62 28.59 4.62
N GLY A 82 -19.88 27.71 5.30
CA GLY A 82 -20.45 26.65 6.13
C GLY A 82 -20.67 25.31 5.42
N THR A 83 -20.40 25.21 4.11
CA THR A 83 -20.49 23.94 3.37
C THR A 83 -19.47 22.93 3.90
N ALA A 84 -19.96 21.72 4.19
CA ALA A 84 -19.14 20.64 4.74
C ALA A 84 -18.08 20.20 3.73
N VAL A 85 -16.87 19.95 4.22
CA VAL A 85 -15.78 19.41 3.41
C VAL A 85 -16.08 17.94 3.15
N VAL A 86 -16.23 17.57 1.88
CA VAL A 86 -16.50 16.20 1.42
C VAL A 86 -15.23 15.54 0.89
N LEU A 87 -14.32 16.33 0.32
CA LEU A 87 -13.06 15.87 -0.24
C LEU A 87 -11.98 16.93 0.00
N THR A 88 -10.72 16.53 0.17
CA THR A 88 -9.58 17.45 0.19
C THR A 88 -8.48 16.83 -0.63
N ASP A 89 -7.96 17.57 -1.59
CA ASP A 89 -6.88 17.14 -2.47
C ASP A 89 -5.71 18.15 -2.43
N SER A 90 -4.77 18.01 -3.37
CA SER A 90 -3.62 18.92 -3.50
C SER A 90 -3.98 20.35 -3.91
N LYS A 91 -5.21 20.61 -4.38
CA LYS A 91 -5.69 21.93 -4.82
C LYS A 91 -6.48 22.65 -3.73
N GLY A 92 -7.22 21.92 -2.90
CA GLY A 92 -7.87 22.47 -1.72
C GLY A 92 -9.01 21.62 -1.17
N LYS A 93 -9.89 22.25 -0.38
CA LYS A 93 -11.04 21.60 0.25
C LYS A 93 -12.28 21.71 -0.64
N TRP A 94 -12.92 20.59 -0.93
CA TRP A 94 -14.10 20.51 -1.78
C TRP A 94 -15.36 20.24 -0.97
N GLY A 95 -16.46 20.85 -1.39
CA GLY A 95 -17.81 20.57 -0.91
C GLY A 95 -18.73 20.17 -2.07
N ILE A 96 -19.95 19.75 -1.74
CA ILE A 96 -20.99 19.43 -2.73
C ILE A 96 -22.21 20.26 -2.41
N GLU A 97 -22.69 21.03 -3.39
CA GLU A 97 -23.92 21.83 -3.32
C GLU A 97 -24.79 21.53 -4.54
N ASN A 98 -26.08 21.25 -4.32
CA ASN A 98 -27.02 20.90 -5.40
C ASN A 98 -26.49 19.78 -6.33
N ASN A 99 -25.89 18.74 -5.76
CA ASN A 99 -25.22 17.64 -6.48
C ASN A 99 -24.06 18.08 -7.41
N GLN A 100 -23.49 19.28 -7.22
CA GLN A 100 -22.35 19.76 -7.97
C GLN A 100 -21.16 20.05 -7.05
N TRP A 101 -19.96 19.73 -7.52
CA TRP A 101 -18.72 20.02 -6.81
C TRP A 101 -18.43 21.52 -6.74
N CYS A 102 -17.98 21.96 -5.56
CA CYS A 102 -17.56 23.33 -5.34
C CYS A 102 -16.28 23.40 -4.49
N GLY A 103 -15.47 24.47 -4.67
CA GLY A 103 -14.27 24.72 -3.86
C GLY A 103 -14.56 25.56 -2.62
N ILE A 104 -14.16 25.06 -1.46
CA ILE A 104 -14.26 25.76 -0.17
C ILE A 104 -13.05 26.69 -0.03
N VAL A 105 -13.34 27.97 0.17
CA VAL A 105 -12.34 29.01 0.41
C VAL A 105 -12.32 29.29 1.91
N GLN A 106 -11.16 29.11 2.56
CA GLN A 106 -11.02 29.49 3.96
C GLN A 106 -11.01 31.02 4.07
N SER A 107 -12.06 31.58 4.67
CA SER A 107 -12.03 32.99 5.07
C SER A 107 -11.01 33.15 6.20
N ASN A 108 -9.99 33.97 5.97
CA ASN A 108 -9.10 34.46 7.02
C ASN A 108 -9.90 35.32 8.00
N THR A 109 -10.55 34.68 8.97
CA THR A 109 -11.05 35.33 10.18
C THR A 109 -10.47 34.61 11.37
N SER A 110 -9.31 35.11 11.79
CA SER A 110 -8.77 34.94 13.13
C SER A 110 -9.80 35.41 14.16
N ASN A 111 -10.52 34.46 14.75
CA ASN A 111 -11.17 34.64 16.05
C ASN A 111 -11.12 33.33 16.83
N ALA A 112 -10.35 33.36 17.92
CA ALA A 112 -10.25 32.30 18.90
C ALA A 112 -11.62 32.10 19.57
N SER A 113 -12.41 31.18 19.03
CA SER A 113 -13.70 30.82 19.58
C SER A 113 -13.52 30.11 20.93
N ASN A 114 -14.22 30.60 21.94
CA ASN A 114 -14.30 30.07 23.31
C ASN A 114 -15.03 28.70 23.38
N THR A 115 -15.19 28.03 22.25
CA THR A 115 -15.96 26.80 22.12
C THR A 115 -15.05 25.58 22.28
N CYS A 116 -15.56 24.62 23.04
CA CYS A 116 -14.90 23.35 23.23
C CYS A 116 -14.94 22.53 21.93
N TRP A 117 -13.87 22.62 21.15
CA TRP A 117 -13.75 21.96 19.86
C TRP A 117 -13.84 20.42 19.96
N ALA A 118 -13.60 19.85 21.14
CA ALA A 118 -13.66 18.40 21.37
C ALA A 118 -15.10 17.90 21.64
N ALA A 119 -16.02 18.79 22.00
CA ALA A 119 -17.42 18.43 22.27
C ALA A 119 -18.14 17.91 21.01
N SER A 120 -17.82 18.44 19.84
CA SER A 120 -18.37 17.94 18.56
C SER A 120 -17.85 16.55 18.17
N GLN A 121 -16.85 16.04 18.88
CA GLN A 121 -16.26 14.70 18.70
C GLN A 121 -16.61 13.76 19.86
N GLY A 122 -17.55 14.15 20.73
CA GLY A 122 -18.02 13.34 21.86
C GLY A 122 -17.14 13.40 23.12
N TYR A 123 -16.15 14.28 23.18
CA TYR A 123 -15.24 14.42 24.33
C TYR A 123 -15.53 15.67 25.15
N LYS A 124 -15.28 15.60 26.46
CA LYS A 124 -15.44 16.74 27.38
C LYS A 124 -14.31 17.76 27.18
N CYS A 125 -14.45 18.91 27.81
CA CYS A 125 -13.43 19.97 27.80
C CYS A 125 -12.54 19.82 29.03
N CYS A 126 -11.23 20.01 28.89
CA CYS A 126 -10.34 19.93 30.04
C CYS A 126 -10.49 21.15 30.94
N ASN A 127 -10.33 20.94 32.24
CA ASN A 127 -10.13 21.99 33.23
C ASN A 127 -8.64 22.35 33.35
N SER A 128 -7.76 21.39 33.08
CA SER A 128 -6.32 21.54 33.00
C SER A 128 -5.88 22.17 31.67
N CYS A 129 -4.77 22.89 31.73
CA CYS A 129 -4.12 23.53 30.60
C CYS A 129 -2.85 22.81 30.11
N GLN A 130 -2.49 21.70 30.76
CA GLN A 130 -1.33 20.90 30.41
C GLN A 130 -1.71 19.84 29.37
N PRO A 131 -1.21 19.94 28.12
CA PRO A 131 -1.48 18.94 27.10
C PRO A 131 -0.68 17.68 27.39
N VAL A 132 -1.32 16.54 27.19
CA VAL A 132 -0.63 15.23 27.10
C VAL A 132 -0.46 14.80 25.65
N TYR A 133 -1.18 15.44 24.72
CA TYR A 133 -1.14 15.17 23.28
C TYR A 133 -1.59 16.41 22.50
N THR A 134 -1.07 16.61 21.28
CA THR A 134 -1.43 17.73 20.41
C THR A 134 -1.58 17.27 18.96
N ASP A 135 -2.67 17.66 18.32
CA ASP A 135 -2.98 17.37 16.91
C ASP A 135 -3.21 18.70 16.16
N GLY A 136 -2.21 19.13 15.39
CA GLY A 136 -2.19 20.46 14.79
C GLY A 136 -2.27 21.57 15.84
N SER A 137 -3.27 22.47 15.72
CA SER A 137 -3.55 23.53 16.71
C SER A 137 -4.44 23.08 17.87
N ARG A 138 -4.86 21.81 17.93
CA ARG A 138 -5.76 21.26 18.95
C ARG A 138 -4.97 20.54 20.04
N ARG A 139 -5.19 20.93 21.29
CA ARG A 139 -4.44 20.43 22.46
C ARG A 139 -5.33 19.52 23.30
N TRP A 140 -4.90 18.30 23.57
CA TRP A 140 -5.65 17.29 24.32
C TRP A 140 -5.08 17.08 25.73
N GLY A 141 -5.96 16.88 26.70
CA GLY A 141 -5.64 16.47 28.08
C GLY A 141 -6.33 15.16 28.43
N VAL A 142 -5.97 14.59 29.58
CA VAL A 142 -6.63 13.42 30.17
C VAL A 142 -7.02 13.75 31.60
N GLU A 143 -8.31 13.65 31.91
CA GLU A 143 -8.88 13.88 33.25
C GLU A 143 -9.80 12.71 33.60
N ASN A 144 -9.66 12.15 34.81
CA ASN A 144 -10.42 10.97 35.25
C ASN A 144 -10.36 9.78 34.26
N ASN A 145 -9.17 9.50 33.70
CA ASN A 145 -8.94 8.49 32.66
C ASN A 145 -9.75 8.68 31.36
N GLN A 146 -10.27 9.88 31.10
CA GLN A 146 -11.00 10.21 29.86
C GLN A 146 -10.32 11.35 29.11
N TRP A 147 -10.33 11.26 27.78
CA TRP A 147 -9.80 12.31 26.90
C TRP A 147 -10.68 13.56 26.94
N CYS A 148 -10.03 14.71 26.95
CA CYS A 148 -10.69 16.01 26.91
C CYS A 148 -9.95 17.00 25.99
N GLY A 149 -10.68 17.98 25.45
CA GLY A 149 -10.12 19.07 24.65
C GLY A 149 -9.73 20.28 25.49
N ILE A 150 -8.49 20.73 25.38
CA ILE A 150 -7.99 21.94 26.03
C ILE A 150 -8.43 23.16 25.21
N ILE A 151 -9.03 24.13 25.90
CA ILE A 151 -9.49 25.38 25.32
C ILE A 151 -8.42 26.43 25.56
N GLU A 152 -7.73 26.85 24.51
CA GLU A 152 -6.54 27.68 24.62
C GLU A 152 -6.83 29.09 25.17
N SER A 153 -8.02 29.63 24.93
CA SER A 153 -8.47 30.89 25.55
C SER A 153 -8.60 30.80 27.08
N LYS A 154 -8.94 29.62 27.63
CA LYS A 154 -9.00 29.39 29.09
C LYS A 154 -7.62 29.25 29.73
N CYS A 155 -6.59 28.98 28.93
CA CYS A 155 -5.24 28.69 29.38
C CYS A 155 -4.27 29.87 29.26
N LYS A 156 -4.74 31.02 28.75
CA LYS A 156 -3.99 32.27 28.69
C LYS A 156 -4.15 33.07 29.99
N THR A 157 -3.62 32.56 31.09
CA THR A 157 -3.08 33.41 32.17
C THR A 157 -1.85 32.73 32.78
N LYS A 158 -0.77 33.52 32.94
CA LYS A 158 0.56 33.19 33.49
C LYS A 158 1.64 32.66 32.50
N LYS A 159 2.09 33.57 31.65
CA LYS A 159 3.51 33.76 31.24
C LYS A 159 3.91 35.13 31.81
N THR A 160 5.07 35.47 32.36
CA THR A 160 6.34 34.83 32.74
C THR A 160 7.04 35.89 33.62
N THR A 161 7.94 35.54 34.53
CA THR A 161 9.03 36.48 34.85
C THR A 161 10.31 35.70 35.14
N THR A 162 11.06 35.47 34.08
CA THR A 162 12.48 35.14 34.12
C THR A 162 13.25 36.42 34.47
N LYS A 163 14.07 36.39 35.52
CA LYS A 163 15.26 37.24 35.63
C LYS A 163 16.48 36.35 35.80
N ALA A 164 17.38 36.42 34.83
CA ALA A 164 18.71 35.86 34.90
C ALA A 164 19.58 36.65 35.90
N LYS A 165 20.41 35.95 36.68
CA LYS A 165 21.68 36.48 37.20
C LYS A 165 22.70 35.34 37.35
N ASN A 166 23.88 35.59 36.79
CA ASN A 166 25.12 34.83 36.92
C ASN A 166 25.53 34.61 38.38
N SER A 167 26.19 33.48 38.70
CA SER A 167 27.53 33.46 39.32
C SER A 167 28.12 32.05 39.51
N LYS A 168 29.40 31.95 39.10
CA LYS A 168 30.57 31.26 39.68
C LYS A 168 30.41 29.92 40.45
N LYS A 169 31.01 28.88 39.84
CA LYS A 169 32.00 27.91 40.37
C LYS A 169 32.14 27.77 41.90
N ALA A 170 31.90 26.54 42.40
CA ALA A 170 32.71 25.94 43.46
C ALA A 170 32.65 24.40 43.40
N THR A 171 33.83 23.81 43.34
CA THR A 171 34.14 22.37 43.39
C THR A 171 34.04 21.88 44.83
N THR A 172 33.48 20.69 45.08
CA THR A 172 34.03 19.81 46.12
C THR A 172 33.73 18.33 45.88
N THR A 173 34.81 17.57 46.00
CA THR A 173 35.01 16.13 45.80
C THR A 173 34.59 15.32 47.04
N LYS A 174 34.12 14.08 46.85
CA LYS A 174 34.37 12.87 47.71
C LYS A 174 33.70 11.67 47.00
N LYS A 175 34.42 10.87 46.20
CA LYS A 175 35.22 9.65 46.50
C LYS A 175 34.53 8.57 47.37
N ASN A 176 34.37 7.41 46.71
CA ASN A 176 34.42 6.00 47.15
C ASN A 176 33.34 5.55 48.17
N SER A 177 32.75 4.34 48.10
CA SER A 177 33.35 3.04 47.81
C SER A 177 32.32 1.97 47.42
N VAL A 178 32.83 0.99 46.69
CA VAL A 178 32.30 -0.36 46.40
C VAL A 178 32.02 -1.16 47.68
N VAL A 179 30.91 -1.91 47.75
CA VAL A 179 30.84 -3.22 48.45
C VAL A 179 29.93 -4.22 47.71
N LYS A 180 30.43 -5.46 47.67
CA LYS A 180 29.96 -6.70 47.04
C LYS A 180 28.69 -7.32 47.65
N LYS A 181 27.99 -8.08 46.79
CA LYS A 181 27.32 -9.40 46.95
C LYS A 181 26.90 -9.86 48.35
N THR A 182 25.65 -10.34 48.43
CA THR A 182 25.37 -11.71 48.95
C THR A 182 24.09 -12.33 48.39
N THR A 183 24.22 -13.60 48.05
CA THR A 183 23.24 -14.62 47.65
C THR A 183 22.39 -15.12 48.82
N ALA A 184 21.14 -15.51 48.56
CA ALA A 184 20.45 -16.53 49.35
C ALA A 184 19.53 -17.39 48.45
N LYS A 185 19.79 -18.71 48.46
CA LYS A 185 18.94 -19.80 47.97
C LYS A 185 17.99 -20.21 49.10
N VAL A 186 16.74 -20.53 48.78
CA VAL A 186 15.95 -21.53 49.50
C VAL A 186 15.21 -22.41 48.47
N LYS A 187 15.30 -23.73 48.65
CA LYS A 187 14.70 -24.81 47.85
C LYS A 187 13.32 -25.22 48.41
N THR A 188 12.65 -26.09 47.64
CA THR A 188 11.60 -27.09 47.98
C THR A 188 10.15 -26.56 48.01
N ALA A 189 9.11 -27.26 47.55
CA ALA A 189 8.94 -28.61 47.03
C ALA A 189 7.74 -28.67 46.04
N ALA A 190 7.71 -29.71 45.20
CA ALA A 190 6.58 -30.11 44.37
C ALA A 190 5.53 -30.90 45.17
N LYS A 191 4.25 -30.78 44.79
CA LYS A 191 3.23 -31.85 44.90
C LYS A 191 2.04 -31.59 43.95
N ASN A 192 1.68 -32.62 43.20
CA ASN A 192 0.51 -32.75 42.33
C ASN A 192 -0.81 -32.81 43.14
N ASN A 193 -1.93 -32.35 42.58
CA ASN A 193 -3.00 -33.18 41.98
C ASN A 193 -4.39 -32.49 41.93
N ASN A 194 -5.03 -32.69 40.77
CA ASN A 194 -6.46 -32.89 40.48
C ASN A 194 -7.54 -31.80 40.61
N SER A 195 -8.16 -31.56 39.43
CA SER A 195 -9.60 -31.53 39.12
C SER A 195 -10.58 -30.90 40.11
N ASN A 196 -11.26 -29.84 39.66
CA ASN A 196 -12.72 -29.82 39.72
C ASN A 196 -13.33 -28.86 38.70
N THR A 197 -14.32 -29.39 37.98
CA THR A 197 -15.28 -28.74 37.10
C THR A 197 -16.25 -27.86 37.88
N SER A 198 -16.52 -26.64 37.40
CA SER A 198 -17.76 -25.93 37.71
C SER A 198 -18.16 -25.03 36.55
N ASN A 199 -19.31 -25.36 35.96
CA ASN A 199 -20.05 -24.55 34.99
C ASN A 199 -20.40 -23.18 35.56
N THR A 200 -20.10 -22.12 34.81
CA THR A 200 -20.83 -20.85 34.88
C THR A 200 -21.15 -20.37 33.47
N SER A 201 -22.43 -20.47 33.14
CA SER A 201 -23.09 -19.82 32.02
C SER A 201 -23.25 -18.33 32.31
N SER A 202 -22.74 -17.47 31.42
CA SER A 202 -23.14 -16.06 31.37
C SER A 202 -22.85 -15.43 29.99
N GLY A 203 -23.90 -15.25 29.19
CA GLY A 203 -24.13 -14.17 28.22
C GLY A 203 -23.22 -14.06 26.97
N PRO A 204 -23.76 -13.70 25.79
CA PRO A 204 -22.97 -13.59 24.56
C PRO A 204 -22.11 -12.33 24.61
N SER A 205 -20.87 -12.48 25.07
CA SER A 205 -19.78 -11.59 24.68
C SER A 205 -19.67 -11.66 23.16
N LYS A 206 -19.85 -10.53 22.45
CA LYS A 206 -19.49 -10.43 21.02
C LYS A 206 -18.02 -10.82 20.88
N SER A 207 -17.78 -12.07 20.51
CA SER A 207 -16.45 -12.62 20.28
C SER A 207 -15.85 -11.88 19.08
N MET A 208 -14.64 -11.35 19.26
CA MET A 208 -13.74 -11.03 18.13
C MET A 208 -13.78 -12.19 17.13
N PRO A 209 -13.72 -11.97 15.80
CA PRO A 209 -13.64 -13.06 14.84
C PRO A 209 -12.43 -13.94 15.16
N GLY A 210 -12.66 -15.01 15.91
CA GLY A 210 -11.68 -16.03 16.23
C GLY A 210 -11.40 -16.77 14.94
N TRP A 211 -10.22 -16.58 14.37
CA TRP A 211 -9.77 -17.45 13.31
C TRP A 211 -9.74 -18.88 13.84
N THR A 212 -10.41 -19.79 13.16
CA THR A 212 -10.29 -21.22 13.44
C THR A 212 -9.03 -21.70 12.73
N PRO A 213 -8.14 -22.48 13.38
CA PRO A 213 -7.09 -23.19 12.69
C PRO A 213 -7.58 -23.73 11.35
N GLY A 214 -6.99 -23.21 10.27
CA GLY A 214 -7.38 -23.50 8.89
C GLY A 214 -7.26 -24.99 8.60
N ASN A 215 -7.61 -25.41 7.40
CA ASN A 215 -7.41 -26.79 6.96
C ASN A 215 -5.89 -27.09 6.83
N ASP A 216 -5.24 -27.32 7.96
CA ASP A 216 -3.82 -27.67 8.09
C ASP A 216 -3.49 -29.03 7.46
N LYS A 217 -4.44 -29.70 6.80
CA LYS A 217 -4.19 -30.99 6.14
C LYS A 217 -3.34 -30.86 4.87
N VAL A 218 -3.42 -29.74 4.14
CA VAL A 218 -2.68 -29.57 2.88
C VAL A 218 -1.20 -29.28 3.15
N LEU A 219 -0.92 -28.29 4.00
CA LEU A 219 0.43 -27.98 4.47
C LEU A 219 0.37 -27.59 5.96
N PRO A 220 0.58 -28.54 6.89
CA PRO A 220 0.48 -28.27 8.31
C PRO A 220 1.56 -27.31 8.80
N GLY A 221 1.18 -26.40 9.70
CA GLY A 221 2.12 -25.61 10.49
C GLY A 221 2.85 -24.50 9.72
N PHE A 222 3.89 -23.98 10.37
CA PHE A 222 4.74 -22.91 9.84
C PHE A 222 5.93 -23.44 9.04
N LEU A 223 6.55 -22.55 8.28
CA LEU A 223 7.66 -22.86 7.38
C LEU A 223 9.01 -22.43 7.97
N SER A 224 10.08 -23.02 7.46
CA SER A 224 11.46 -22.62 7.76
C SER A 224 12.29 -22.69 6.47
N THR A 225 13.58 -22.31 6.54
CA THR A 225 14.47 -22.35 5.38
C THR A 225 15.66 -23.29 5.61
N LYS A 226 16.10 -23.97 4.54
CA LYS A 226 17.26 -24.89 4.55
C LYS A 226 18.01 -24.74 3.23
N GLY A 227 19.16 -24.06 3.27
CA GLY A 227 19.87 -23.65 2.06
C GLY A 227 18.95 -22.79 1.20
N ARG A 228 18.85 -23.10 -0.10
CA ARG A 228 17.93 -22.43 -1.03
C ARG A 228 16.45 -22.80 -0.91
N ASN A 229 16.08 -23.75 -0.06
CA ASN A 229 14.71 -24.26 -0.02
C ASN A 229 13.93 -23.67 1.16
N ILE A 230 12.65 -23.38 0.94
CA ILE A 230 11.67 -23.34 2.04
C ILE A 230 11.27 -24.78 2.36
N VAL A 231 11.15 -25.10 3.64
CA VAL A 231 10.78 -26.43 4.13
C VAL A 231 9.62 -26.36 5.11
N ASP A 232 8.81 -27.42 5.12
CA ASP A 232 7.79 -27.62 6.14
C ASP A 232 8.37 -28.13 7.47
N GLN A 233 7.49 -28.36 8.46
CA GLN A 233 7.90 -28.88 9.78
C GLN A 233 8.52 -30.29 9.74
N LYS A 234 8.30 -31.04 8.65
CA LYS A 234 8.90 -32.36 8.42
C LYS A 234 10.21 -32.28 7.63
N GLY A 235 10.66 -31.07 7.28
CA GLY A 235 11.86 -30.84 6.47
C GLY A 235 11.68 -31.13 4.97
N ARG A 236 10.44 -31.30 4.49
CA ARG A 236 10.15 -31.51 3.07
C ARG A 236 10.24 -30.18 2.33
N ASN A 237 10.83 -30.19 1.14
CA ASN A 237 10.94 -28.99 0.31
C ASN A 237 9.56 -28.53 -0.16
N VAL A 238 9.28 -27.26 0.09
CA VAL A 238 8.06 -26.57 -0.31
C VAL A 238 8.35 -25.72 -1.54
N LYS A 239 7.38 -25.60 -2.45
CA LYS A 239 7.28 -24.61 -3.52
C LYS A 239 6.17 -23.63 -3.16
N LEU A 240 6.50 -22.34 -3.17
CA LEU A 240 5.48 -21.29 -3.14
C LEU A 240 5.27 -20.85 -4.60
N ALA A 241 4.02 -20.92 -5.04
CA ALA A 241 3.56 -20.62 -6.39
C ALA A 241 2.15 -20.04 -6.26
N GLY A 242 2.07 -18.72 -6.10
CA GLY A 242 0.87 -18.04 -5.64
C GLY A 242 0.53 -16.81 -6.45
N ILE A 243 -0.34 -15.97 -5.90
CA ILE A 243 -0.87 -14.81 -6.62
C ILE A 243 -1.07 -13.64 -5.66
N SER A 244 -0.80 -12.42 -6.15
CA SER A 244 -1.08 -11.19 -5.44
C SER A 244 -2.56 -10.81 -5.63
N TRP A 245 -3.26 -10.54 -4.52
CA TRP A 245 -4.62 -10.00 -4.55
C TRP A 245 -4.63 -8.64 -3.87
N PHE A 246 -4.45 -7.59 -4.67
CA PHE A 246 -4.24 -6.23 -4.18
C PHE A 246 -5.56 -5.48 -3.93
N GLY A 247 -5.47 -4.38 -3.20
CA GLY A 247 -6.57 -3.47 -2.85
C GLY A 247 -6.56 -3.07 -1.37
N GLY A 248 -5.96 -3.89 -0.51
CA GLY A 248 -5.81 -3.58 0.92
C GLY A 248 -4.95 -2.34 1.16
N GLU A 249 -3.97 -2.11 0.29
CA GLU A 249 -3.05 -0.99 0.29
C GLU A 249 -3.57 0.29 -0.39
N THR A 250 -4.71 0.21 -1.09
CA THR A 250 -5.30 1.35 -1.81
C THR A 250 -6.30 2.11 -0.94
N ASP A 251 -6.91 3.16 -1.49
CA ASP A 251 -7.97 3.91 -0.81
C ASP A 251 -9.22 3.08 -0.48
N ASN A 252 -9.34 1.89 -1.05
CA ASN A 252 -10.41 0.94 -0.77
C ASN A 252 -10.24 0.26 0.59
N LEU A 253 -9.00 0.13 1.08
CA LEU A 253 -8.61 -0.54 2.32
C LEU A 253 -9.15 -1.99 2.43
N SER A 254 -9.35 -2.64 1.29
CA SER A 254 -9.83 -4.02 1.17
C SER A 254 -9.48 -4.55 -0.22
N PRO A 255 -9.27 -5.87 -0.40
CA PRO A 255 -8.97 -6.43 -1.71
C PRO A 255 -10.00 -6.00 -2.74
N HIS A 256 -9.53 -5.63 -3.92
CA HIS A 256 -10.42 -5.21 -5.00
C HIS A 256 -11.28 -6.39 -5.49
N GLY A 257 -12.42 -6.07 -6.10
CA GLY A 257 -13.36 -7.05 -6.65
C GLY A 257 -14.47 -7.48 -5.69
N LEU A 258 -14.36 -7.19 -4.38
CA LEU A 258 -15.42 -7.47 -3.38
C LEU A 258 -16.70 -6.62 -3.57
N TRP A 259 -16.69 -5.66 -4.50
CA TRP A 259 -17.90 -5.00 -4.99
C TRP A 259 -18.67 -5.83 -6.02
N SER A 260 -18.00 -6.77 -6.68
CA SER A 260 -18.49 -7.52 -7.84
C SER A 260 -18.76 -8.99 -7.56
N LYS A 261 -17.98 -9.61 -6.67
CA LYS A 261 -18.09 -11.05 -6.36
C LYS A 261 -17.86 -11.30 -4.88
N SER A 262 -18.34 -12.45 -4.40
CA SER A 262 -18.14 -12.87 -3.02
C SER A 262 -16.67 -13.22 -2.72
N LEU A 263 -16.25 -13.10 -1.46
CA LEU A 263 -14.94 -13.59 -1.01
C LEU A 263 -14.72 -15.08 -1.36
N ALA A 264 -15.77 -15.90 -1.22
CA ALA A 264 -15.70 -17.34 -1.53
C ALA A 264 -15.36 -17.59 -3.00
N HIS A 265 -15.88 -16.76 -3.92
CA HIS A 265 -15.55 -16.83 -5.35
C HIS A 265 -14.05 -16.65 -5.59
N PHE A 266 -13.45 -15.59 -5.06
CA PHE A 266 -12.02 -15.33 -5.26
C PHE A 266 -11.14 -16.44 -4.67
N ILE A 267 -11.45 -16.91 -3.46
CA ILE A 267 -10.72 -18.02 -2.85
C ILE A 267 -10.83 -19.30 -3.70
N LYS A 268 -12.01 -19.58 -4.26
CA LYS A 268 -12.24 -20.72 -5.16
C LYS A 268 -11.42 -20.57 -6.45
N VAL A 269 -11.45 -19.40 -7.11
CA VAL A 269 -10.66 -19.13 -8.32
C VAL A 269 -9.18 -19.37 -8.07
N ILE A 270 -8.62 -18.83 -6.97
CA ILE A 270 -7.22 -18.99 -6.62
C ILE A 270 -6.88 -20.47 -6.42
N LYS A 271 -7.69 -21.20 -5.66
CA LYS A 271 -7.47 -22.60 -5.35
C LYS A 271 -7.59 -23.50 -6.58
N ASP A 272 -8.65 -23.35 -7.36
CA ASP A 272 -8.98 -24.21 -8.50
C ASP A 272 -8.01 -24.03 -9.66
N ASN A 273 -7.44 -22.84 -9.82
CA ASN A 273 -6.37 -22.59 -10.79
C ASN A 273 -4.99 -23.02 -10.26
N GLY A 274 -4.90 -23.67 -9.10
CA GLY A 274 -3.67 -24.32 -8.64
C GLY A 274 -2.64 -23.39 -8.00
N TYR A 275 -3.01 -22.15 -7.67
CA TYR A 275 -2.21 -21.28 -6.81
C TYR A 275 -2.30 -21.76 -5.37
N ASN A 276 -1.20 -21.70 -4.62
CA ASN A 276 -1.13 -22.25 -3.28
C ASN A 276 -1.09 -21.20 -2.16
N HIS A 277 -0.82 -19.94 -2.49
CA HIS A 277 -0.84 -18.87 -1.50
C HIS A 277 -1.27 -17.54 -2.10
N ILE A 278 -1.61 -16.61 -1.20
CA ILE A 278 -1.95 -15.23 -1.49
C ILE A 278 -0.87 -14.32 -0.90
N ARG A 279 -0.29 -13.43 -1.72
CA ARG A 279 0.37 -12.22 -1.21
C ARG A 279 -0.73 -11.19 -0.99
N TYR A 280 -0.83 -10.68 0.23
CA TYR A 280 -1.83 -9.67 0.60
C TYR A 280 -1.13 -8.32 0.81
N PRO A 281 -1.12 -7.45 -0.21
CA PRO A 281 -0.74 -6.05 -0.07
C PRO A 281 -1.63 -5.31 0.93
N TRP A 282 -1.02 -4.61 1.87
CA TRP A 282 -1.72 -3.78 2.86
C TRP A 282 -0.99 -2.46 3.14
N THR A 283 -1.70 -1.54 3.78
CA THR A 283 -1.16 -0.25 4.22
C THR A 283 -1.35 -0.03 5.72
N ASN A 284 -0.43 0.69 6.38
CA ASN A 284 -0.56 1.05 7.81
C ASN A 284 -1.87 1.80 8.11
N GLU A 285 -2.45 2.47 7.12
CA GLU A 285 -3.74 3.14 7.22
C GLU A 285 -4.89 2.19 7.59
N MET A 286 -4.82 0.90 7.24
CA MET A 286 -5.80 -0.11 7.66
C MET A 286 -5.87 -0.29 9.19
N LEU A 287 -4.81 0.08 9.91
CA LEU A 287 -4.66 -0.10 11.36
C LEU A 287 -5.03 1.17 12.15
N LEU A 288 -5.35 2.26 11.46
CA LEU A 288 -5.77 3.50 12.11
C LEU A 288 -7.18 3.37 12.68
N SER A 289 -7.39 4.01 13.84
CA SER A 289 -8.72 4.08 14.44
C SER A 289 -9.71 4.72 13.47
N GLY A 290 -10.86 4.07 13.28
CA GLY A 290 -11.90 4.56 12.38
C GLY A 290 -11.68 4.23 10.90
N ALA A 291 -10.62 3.50 10.52
CA ALA A 291 -10.46 3.03 9.15
C ALA A 291 -11.67 2.19 8.69
N ARG A 292 -12.12 2.37 7.46
CA ARG A 292 -13.30 1.71 6.87
C ARG A 292 -13.01 1.30 5.45
N THR A 293 -13.48 0.12 5.07
CA THR A 293 -13.47 -0.32 3.67
C THR A 293 -14.44 0.51 2.85
N LYS A 294 -14.10 0.82 1.59
CA LYS A 294 -14.93 1.69 0.74
C LYS A 294 -15.63 0.99 -0.42
N SER A 295 -15.37 -0.30 -0.63
CA SER A 295 -15.74 -0.97 -1.89
C SER A 295 -16.27 -2.39 -1.73
N ILE A 296 -16.90 -2.70 -0.59
CA ILE A 296 -17.51 -4.00 -0.37
C ILE A 296 -19.00 -3.87 -0.66
N ASN A 297 -19.52 -4.69 -1.56
CA ASN A 297 -20.94 -4.75 -1.85
C ASN A 297 -21.63 -5.66 -0.82
N ALA A 298 -22.59 -5.10 -0.07
CA ALA A 298 -23.28 -5.82 0.99
C ALA A 298 -24.23 -6.94 0.51
N MET A 299 -24.65 -6.92 -0.76
CA MET A 299 -25.43 -8.02 -1.35
C MET A 299 -24.53 -9.22 -1.68
N GLU A 300 -23.34 -8.96 -2.23
CA GLU A 300 -22.35 -10.00 -2.57
C GLU A 300 -21.61 -10.52 -1.32
N ASN A 301 -21.39 -9.64 -0.35
CA ASN A 301 -20.57 -9.88 0.84
C ASN A 301 -21.23 -9.31 2.11
N PRO A 302 -22.42 -9.80 2.51
CA PRO A 302 -23.15 -9.28 3.67
C PRO A 302 -22.33 -9.36 4.97
N ASP A 303 -21.55 -10.43 5.13
CA ASP A 303 -20.72 -10.67 6.33
C ASP A 303 -19.49 -9.76 6.41
N LEU A 304 -19.12 -9.09 5.30
CA LEU A 304 -17.93 -8.23 5.24
C LEU A 304 -18.27 -6.74 5.24
N ALA A 305 -19.48 -6.35 4.84
CA ALA A 305 -19.84 -4.97 4.54
C ALA A 305 -19.64 -3.97 5.68
N ASN A 306 -19.74 -4.44 6.92
CA ASN A 306 -19.61 -3.60 8.12
C ASN A 306 -18.30 -3.86 8.90
N LEU A 307 -17.41 -4.68 8.37
CA LEU A 307 -16.14 -4.98 8.99
C LEU A 307 -15.14 -3.84 8.77
N THR A 308 -14.24 -3.65 9.73
CA THR A 308 -13.06 -2.81 9.54
C THR A 308 -12.10 -3.44 8.52
N PRO A 309 -11.18 -2.66 7.91
CA PRO A 309 -10.14 -3.20 7.02
C PRO A 309 -9.36 -4.38 7.61
N LEU A 310 -9.02 -4.31 8.90
CA LEU A 310 -8.34 -5.39 9.60
C LEU A 310 -9.22 -6.64 9.74
N GLU A 311 -10.51 -6.49 10.05
CA GLU A 311 -11.45 -7.61 10.12
C GLU A 311 -11.73 -8.25 8.75
N VAL A 312 -11.68 -7.47 7.67
CA VAL A 312 -11.72 -8.01 6.30
C VAL A 312 -10.46 -8.81 5.97
N MET A 313 -9.28 -8.34 6.40
CA MET A 313 -8.04 -9.11 6.29
C MET A 313 -8.15 -10.44 7.07
N ASP A 314 -8.72 -10.43 8.28
CA ASP A 314 -8.97 -11.66 9.04
C ASP A 314 -9.88 -12.63 8.27
N ALA A 315 -10.94 -12.13 7.65
CA ALA A 315 -11.89 -12.93 6.87
C ALA A 315 -11.22 -13.59 5.66
N VAL A 316 -10.37 -12.84 4.93
CA VAL A 316 -9.59 -13.37 3.80
C VAL A 316 -8.64 -14.47 4.26
N ILE A 317 -7.89 -14.23 5.36
CA ILE A 317 -6.98 -15.24 5.93
C ILE A 317 -7.74 -16.48 6.38
N ASN A 318 -8.90 -16.32 7.01
CA ASN A 318 -9.74 -17.44 7.43
C ASN A 318 -10.23 -18.26 6.24
N ALA A 319 -10.72 -17.61 5.19
CA ALA A 319 -11.21 -18.28 4.00
C ALA A 319 -10.07 -19.00 3.25
N ALA A 320 -8.90 -18.35 3.11
CA ALA A 320 -7.70 -18.96 2.55
C ALA A 320 -7.27 -20.20 3.35
N GLY A 321 -7.24 -20.10 4.68
CA GLY A 321 -6.90 -21.21 5.56
C GLY A 321 -7.86 -22.40 5.42
N LYS A 322 -9.17 -22.15 5.38
CA LYS A 322 -10.18 -23.20 5.16
C LYS A 322 -10.01 -23.90 3.80
N ALA A 323 -9.59 -23.16 2.76
CA ALA A 323 -9.28 -23.70 1.43
C ALA A 323 -7.90 -24.41 1.35
N GLY A 324 -7.12 -24.42 2.43
CA GLY A 324 -5.77 -24.98 2.47
C GLY A 324 -4.75 -24.15 1.67
N LEU A 325 -5.02 -22.85 1.52
CA LEU A 325 -4.06 -21.86 1.01
C LEU A 325 -3.24 -21.28 2.16
N LYS A 326 -2.08 -20.71 1.84
CA LYS A 326 -1.29 -19.89 2.77
C LYS A 326 -1.39 -18.41 2.39
N VAL A 327 -1.00 -17.53 3.31
CA VAL A 327 -0.95 -16.09 3.11
C VAL A 327 0.38 -15.57 3.67
N TYR A 328 1.03 -14.66 2.96
CA TYR A 328 1.97 -13.76 3.61
C TYR A 328 1.50 -12.32 3.42
N LEU A 329 1.75 -11.50 4.43
CA LEU A 329 1.34 -10.11 4.44
C LEU A 329 2.45 -9.28 3.82
N ASP A 330 2.10 -8.33 2.97
CA ASP A 330 3.02 -7.42 2.30
C ASP A 330 2.71 -5.99 2.72
N ARG A 331 3.64 -5.34 3.43
CA ARG A 331 3.51 -3.90 3.71
C ARG A 331 3.85 -3.16 2.42
N HIS A 332 2.81 -2.97 1.62
CA HIS A 332 2.92 -2.43 0.28
C HIS A 332 3.07 -0.91 0.26
N ARG A 333 2.39 -0.22 1.18
CA ARG A 333 2.41 1.26 1.26
C ARG A 333 2.34 1.78 2.69
N PRO A 334 3.00 2.89 3.03
CA PRO A 334 2.77 3.56 4.31
C PRO A 334 1.33 4.06 4.46
N THR A 335 0.73 4.57 3.39
CA THR A 335 -0.64 5.06 3.33
C THR A 335 -1.25 4.75 1.96
N ALA A 336 -2.57 4.83 1.83
CA ALA A 336 -3.23 4.60 0.55
C ALA A 336 -2.74 5.51 -0.60
N ALA A 337 -2.19 6.68 -0.26
CA ALA A 337 -1.68 7.69 -1.18
C ALA A 337 -0.58 7.20 -2.15
N GLY A 338 0.19 6.16 -1.79
CA GLY A 338 1.23 5.65 -2.68
C GLY A 338 2.34 4.87 -1.98
N GLN A 339 3.18 4.26 -2.81
CA GLN A 339 4.42 3.62 -2.37
C GLN A 339 5.44 4.66 -1.86
N SER A 340 6.50 4.19 -1.21
CA SER A 340 7.59 5.05 -0.74
C SER A 340 8.95 4.39 -0.96
N GLU A 341 9.94 5.19 -1.40
CA GLU A 341 11.34 4.78 -1.57
C GLU A 341 11.90 4.04 -0.36
N LEU A 342 11.63 4.59 0.83
CA LEU A 342 12.06 4.06 2.12
C LEU A 342 10.88 3.45 2.88
N TRP A 343 11.17 2.65 3.91
CA TRP A 343 10.18 2.00 4.76
C TRP A 343 9.36 2.97 5.64
N TYR A 344 9.70 4.25 5.63
CA TYR A 344 9.05 5.28 6.44
C TYR A 344 8.75 6.56 5.65
N ILE A 345 7.76 7.28 6.16
CA ILE A 345 7.43 8.67 5.81
C ILE A 345 7.15 9.44 7.10
N SER A 346 6.90 10.75 7.02
CA SER A 346 6.58 11.56 8.22
C SER A 346 5.34 11.06 8.97
N LYS A 347 4.31 10.57 8.26
CA LYS A 347 3.07 10.04 8.85
C LYS A 347 3.20 8.62 9.42
N VAL A 348 4.16 7.85 8.92
CA VAL A 348 4.46 6.48 9.35
C VAL A 348 5.97 6.37 9.46
N ASP A 349 6.50 6.79 10.61
CA ASP A 349 7.93 6.67 10.87
C ASP A 349 8.36 5.20 11.04
N GLU A 350 9.67 4.95 11.09
CA GLU A 350 10.20 3.59 11.24
C GLU A 350 9.68 2.90 12.50
N LYS A 351 9.51 3.64 13.60
CA LYS A 351 9.01 3.10 14.86
C LYS A 351 7.57 2.60 14.68
N LYS A 352 6.69 3.40 14.07
CA LYS A 352 5.30 3.03 13.79
C LYS A 352 5.21 1.85 12.83
N TRP A 353 6.05 1.82 11.79
CA TRP A 353 6.14 0.69 10.86
C TRP A 353 6.48 -0.62 11.59
N ILE A 354 7.49 -0.61 12.47
CA ILE A 354 7.86 -1.78 13.29
C ILE A 354 6.76 -2.14 14.30
N GLU A 355 6.14 -1.16 14.95
CA GLU A 355 5.03 -1.38 15.90
C GLU A 355 3.84 -2.06 15.24
N ASP A 356 3.48 -1.63 14.03
CA ASP A 356 2.39 -2.22 13.25
C ASP A 356 2.70 -3.64 12.79
N TRP A 357 3.96 -3.89 12.40
CA TRP A 357 4.41 -5.25 12.11
C TRP A 357 4.32 -6.17 13.33
N LYS A 358 4.76 -5.69 14.51
CA LYS A 358 4.62 -6.45 15.77
C LYS A 358 3.15 -6.68 16.12
N PHE A 359 2.28 -5.70 15.86
CA PHE A 359 0.84 -5.84 16.07
C PHE A 359 0.25 -6.97 15.22
N LEU A 360 0.50 -6.97 13.90
CA LEU A 360 0.01 -8.03 12.99
C LEU A 360 0.62 -9.39 13.32
N ALA A 361 1.92 -9.44 13.57
CA ALA A 361 2.62 -10.67 13.97
C ALA A 361 2.06 -11.27 15.27
N LYS A 362 1.69 -10.42 16.25
CA LYS A 362 1.01 -10.84 17.47
C LYS A 362 -0.43 -11.28 17.21
N ARG A 363 -1.17 -10.55 16.37
CA ARG A 363 -2.57 -10.86 16.02
C ARG A 363 -2.72 -12.25 15.40
N TYR A 364 -1.82 -12.60 14.49
CA TYR A 364 -1.85 -13.88 13.77
C TYR A 364 -0.87 -14.92 14.35
N LYS A 365 -0.35 -14.70 15.56
CA LYS A 365 0.52 -15.68 16.22
C LYS A 365 -0.25 -16.98 16.47
N GLY A 366 0.35 -18.11 16.10
CA GLY A 366 -0.29 -19.42 16.21
C GLY A 366 -1.25 -19.75 15.06
N ASN A 367 -1.41 -18.84 14.08
CA ASN A 367 -2.15 -19.10 12.85
C ASN A 367 -1.19 -19.50 11.71
N PRO A 368 -1.02 -20.80 11.42
CA PRO A 368 -0.17 -21.26 10.32
C PRO A 368 -0.67 -20.95 8.90
N THR A 369 -1.85 -20.35 8.71
CA THR A 369 -2.22 -19.79 7.41
C THR A 369 -1.34 -18.60 7.08
N VAL A 370 -1.00 -17.75 8.05
CA VAL A 370 -0.10 -16.62 7.83
C VAL A 370 1.34 -17.08 8.03
N ILE A 371 2.08 -17.24 6.94
CA ILE A 371 3.41 -17.88 6.93
C ILE A 371 4.57 -16.90 7.05
N GLY A 372 4.34 -15.61 6.85
CA GLY A 372 5.42 -14.62 6.90
C GLY A 372 5.00 -13.19 6.65
N ALA A 373 6.02 -12.32 6.69
CA ALA A 373 5.94 -10.90 6.46
C ALA A 373 6.92 -10.49 5.35
N ASP A 374 6.37 -9.93 4.28
CA ASP A 374 7.08 -9.16 3.26
C ASP A 374 7.11 -7.70 3.69
N ILE A 375 8.25 -7.28 4.24
CA ILE A 375 8.29 -6.24 5.28
C ILE A 375 8.16 -4.82 4.75
N HIS A 376 8.49 -4.56 3.49
CA HIS A 376 8.28 -3.30 2.78
C HIS A 376 8.41 -3.53 1.28
N ASN A 377 7.37 -3.19 0.53
CA ASN A 377 7.36 -3.31 -0.92
C ASN A 377 8.28 -2.31 -1.59
N GLU A 378 9.08 -2.82 -2.52
CA GLU A 378 9.87 -2.08 -3.48
C GLU A 378 10.70 -0.95 -2.88
N PRO A 379 11.67 -1.19 -1.96
CA PRO A 379 12.68 -0.18 -1.67
C PRO A 379 13.35 0.31 -2.97
N HIS A 380 13.52 1.63 -3.12
CA HIS A 380 14.10 2.24 -4.33
C HIS A 380 14.66 3.64 -4.06
N GLY A 381 15.20 4.29 -5.11
CA GLY A 381 15.64 5.67 -5.06
C GLY A 381 16.78 5.86 -4.08
N THR A 382 16.51 6.52 -2.95
CA THR A 382 17.52 6.75 -1.90
C THR A 382 17.85 5.52 -1.05
N ALA A 383 17.05 4.44 -1.13
CA ALA A 383 17.31 3.18 -0.41
C ALA A 383 18.60 2.50 -0.89
N CYS A 384 19.60 2.40 -0.02
CA CYS A 384 20.86 1.72 -0.31
C CYS A 384 20.86 0.29 0.26
N TRP A 385 21.81 -0.53 -0.21
CA TRP A 385 22.10 -1.82 0.40
C TRP A 385 23.55 -1.87 0.90
N GLY A 386 23.74 -1.89 2.23
CA GLY A 386 25.07 -2.05 2.82
C GLY A 386 25.96 -0.80 2.81
N CYS A 387 25.40 0.39 2.56
CA CYS A 387 26.15 1.65 2.67
C CYS A 387 26.44 2.07 4.13
N GLY A 388 25.82 1.41 5.13
CA GLY A 388 26.06 1.68 6.56
C GLY A 388 25.28 2.88 7.13
N GLU A 389 24.60 3.67 6.30
CA GLU A 389 23.74 4.76 6.74
C GLU A 389 22.38 4.24 7.21
N THR A 390 22.20 4.09 8.52
CA THR A 390 21.01 3.46 9.14
C THR A 390 19.65 4.02 8.70
N LYS A 391 19.61 5.28 8.24
CA LYS A 391 18.40 5.96 7.74
C LYS A 391 17.97 5.52 6.35
N ARG A 392 18.87 4.94 5.55
CA ARG A 392 18.56 4.53 4.17
C ARG A 392 19.12 3.16 3.78
N ASP A 393 19.94 2.54 4.62
CA ASP A 393 20.41 1.16 4.43
C ASP A 393 19.26 0.19 4.71
N TRP A 394 18.62 -0.24 3.62
CA TRP A 394 17.47 -1.14 3.63
C TRP A 394 17.80 -2.46 4.32
N ARG A 395 18.99 -3.04 4.04
CA ARG A 395 19.41 -4.29 4.70
C ARG A 395 19.45 -4.13 6.21
N LEU A 396 19.92 -2.98 6.70
CA LEU A 396 20.00 -2.68 8.14
C LEU A 396 18.61 -2.48 8.75
N ALA A 397 17.66 -1.90 8.01
CA ALA A 397 16.27 -1.74 8.43
C ALA A 397 15.50 -3.07 8.44
N ALA A 398 15.74 -3.92 7.44
CA ALA A 398 15.19 -5.26 7.35
C ALA A 398 15.59 -6.12 8.55
N GLU A 399 16.85 -6.03 9.00
CA GLU A 399 17.30 -6.70 10.24
C GLU A 399 16.56 -6.19 11.47
N ARG A 400 16.38 -4.87 11.62
CA ARG A 400 15.66 -4.29 12.77
C ARG A 400 14.20 -4.75 12.79
N CYS A 401 13.51 -4.64 11.67
CA CYS A 401 12.10 -5.02 11.56
C CYS A 401 11.89 -6.53 11.72
N GLY A 402 12.64 -7.35 10.98
CA GLY A 402 12.55 -8.81 11.06
C GLY A 402 12.82 -9.34 12.46
N ASN A 403 13.85 -8.81 13.14
CA ASN A 403 14.14 -9.19 14.52
C ASN A 403 13.03 -8.77 15.49
N ALA A 404 12.46 -7.58 15.31
CA ALA A 404 11.35 -7.09 16.13
C ALA A 404 10.06 -7.91 15.93
N ILE A 405 9.78 -8.38 14.72
CA ILE A 405 8.71 -9.36 14.44
C ILE A 405 8.98 -10.68 15.17
N HIS A 406 10.21 -11.18 15.12
CA HIS A 406 10.58 -12.45 15.76
C HIS A 406 10.56 -12.43 17.30
N GLU A 407 10.59 -11.24 17.94
CA GLU A 407 10.33 -11.12 19.38
C GLU A 407 8.90 -11.52 19.75
N VAL A 408 7.93 -11.30 18.85
CA VAL A 408 6.51 -11.60 19.10
C VAL A 408 6.07 -12.90 18.43
N ASN A 409 6.53 -13.17 17.21
CA ASN A 409 6.19 -14.35 16.43
C ASN A 409 7.45 -14.93 15.76
N PRO A 410 8.15 -15.87 16.42
CA PRO A 410 9.39 -16.45 15.89
C PRO A 410 9.16 -17.44 14.73
N ASP A 411 7.90 -17.79 14.44
CA ASP A 411 7.59 -18.82 13.45
C ASP A 411 7.50 -18.28 12.03
N TRP A 412 7.26 -16.97 11.86
CA TRP A 412 7.14 -16.33 10.56
C TRP A 412 8.45 -16.30 9.77
N LEU A 413 8.32 -16.56 8.46
CA LEU A 413 9.33 -16.17 7.48
C LEU A 413 9.40 -14.64 7.40
N ILE A 414 10.60 -14.11 7.26
CA ILE A 414 10.85 -12.70 6.93
C ILE A 414 11.30 -12.67 5.47
N ILE A 415 10.45 -12.10 4.63
CA ILE A 415 10.67 -11.92 3.20
C ILE A 415 11.26 -10.52 3.03
N VAL A 416 12.45 -10.44 2.44
CA VAL A 416 13.20 -9.19 2.27
C VAL A 416 13.46 -8.96 0.78
N GLU A 417 12.74 -7.99 0.22
CA GLU A 417 12.97 -7.48 -1.14
C GLU A 417 14.35 -6.83 -1.30
N GLY A 418 14.79 -6.64 -2.54
CA GLY A 418 15.97 -5.85 -2.89
C GLY A 418 15.74 -4.34 -2.82
N ASN A 419 16.69 -3.56 -3.33
CA ASN A 419 16.44 -2.15 -3.70
C ASN A 419 16.34 -2.04 -5.24
N ASP A 420 16.63 -0.87 -5.84
CA ASP A 420 16.63 -0.67 -7.30
C ASP A 420 18.03 -0.52 -7.92
N HIS A 421 19.10 -0.50 -7.13
CA HIS A 421 20.45 -0.24 -7.65
C HIS A 421 21.59 -0.88 -6.83
N TYR A 422 22.74 -1.08 -7.48
CA TYR A 422 23.97 -1.57 -6.87
C TYR A 422 25.20 -0.80 -7.36
N GLY A 423 26.14 -0.50 -6.47
CA GLY A 423 27.37 0.23 -6.80
C GLY A 423 27.33 1.69 -6.32
N GLU A 424 27.89 2.61 -7.12
CA GLU A 424 27.91 4.04 -6.79
C GLU A 424 26.50 4.60 -6.63
N GLU A 425 26.32 5.47 -5.64
CA GLU A 425 25.01 5.91 -5.20
C GLU A 425 24.39 6.96 -6.13
N GLY A 426 23.08 6.84 -6.34
CA GLY A 426 22.29 7.69 -7.22
C GLY A 426 21.83 6.95 -8.48
N TRP A 427 20.61 7.24 -8.91
CA TRP A 427 19.88 6.55 -10.00
C TRP A 427 20.63 6.47 -11.36
N GLN A 428 21.73 7.23 -11.52
CA GLN A 428 22.53 7.32 -12.74
C GLN A 428 23.99 6.88 -12.58
N LYS A 429 24.43 6.50 -11.36
CA LYS A 429 25.84 6.20 -11.08
C LYS A 429 26.10 4.72 -10.87
N GLY A 430 25.11 4.00 -10.34
CA GLY A 430 25.15 2.56 -10.13
C GLY A 430 24.50 1.77 -11.27
N GLU A 431 24.60 0.45 -11.15
CA GLU A 431 23.79 -0.46 -11.95
C GLU A 431 22.36 -0.48 -11.43
N SER A 432 21.39 -0.22 -12.29
CA SER A 432 19.97 -0.20 -11.93
C SER A 432 19.26 -1.50 -12.29
N TYR A 433 18.18 -1.78 -11.59
CA TYR A 433 17.23 -2.86 -11.88
C TYR A 433 15.82 -2.43 -11.45
N TRP A 434 14.86 -3.37 -11.43
CA TRP A 434 13.52 -3.09 -10.91
C TRP A 434 13.56 -2.67 -9.44
N TRP A 435 12.62 -1.81 -9.03
CA TRP A 435 12.40 -1.52 -7.62
C TRP A 435 12.12 -2.82 -6.87
N GLY A 436 12.71 -2.99 -5.69
CA GLY A 436 12.65 -4.26 -4.96
C GLY A 436 13.40 -5.44 -5.61
N GLY A 437 13.99 -5.29 -6.80
CA GLY A 437 14.56 -6.41 -7.57
C GLY A 437 16.06 -6.62 -7.42
N MET A 438 16.81 -5.61 -6.94
CA MET A 438 18.27 -5.66 -6.88
C MET A 438 18.77 -6.33 -5.60
N LEU A 439 19.37 -7.52 -5.73
CA LEU A 439 19.92 -8.29 -4.60
C LEU A 439 21.43 -8.57 -4.71
N LYS A 440 22.16 -7.85 -5.59
CA LYS A 440 23.62 -7.99 -5.73
C LYS A 440 24.37 -7.75 -4.41
N GLY A 441 23.86 -6.85 -3.57
CA GLY A 441 24.43 -6.54 -2.26
C GLY A 441 24.45 -7.70 -1.26
N VAL A 442 23.63 -8.74 -1.45
CA VAL A 442 23.55 -9.90 -0.54
C VAL A 442 24.89 -10.62 -0.42
N LYS A 443 25.68 -10.70 -1.50
CA LYS A 443 26.99 -11.39 -1.52
C LYS A 443 27.97 -10.80 -0.49
N GLN A 444 27.94 -9.49 -0.30
CA GLN A 444 28.86 -8.77 0.59
C GLN A 444 28.22 -8.44 1.94
N TYR A 445 26.95 -8.05 1.90
CA TYR A 445 26.19 -7.56 3.05
C TYR A 445 24.89 -8.34 3.21
N PRO A 446 24.95 -9.63 3.63
CA PRO A 446 23.74 -10.41 3.87
C PRO A 446 22.94 -9.85 5.05
N VAL A 447 21.62 -10.04 5.01
CA VAL A 447 20.70 -9.72 6.11
C VAL A 447 20.90 -10.76 7.21
N ARG A 448 21.04 -10.31 8.45
CA ARG A 448 21.30 -11.17 9.61
C ARG A 448 20.16 -11.09 10.63
N LEU A 449 19.29 -12.09 10.60
CA LEU A 449 18.25 -12.28 11.61
C LEU A 449 18.79 -13.05 12.82
N ASN A 450 18.33 -12.70 14.02
CA ASN A 450 18.62 -13.40 15.27
C ASN A 450 18.04 -14.82 15.26
N LYS A 451 16.89 -15.02 14.59
CA LYS A 451 16.34 -16.35 14.33
C LYS A 451 16.87 -16.88 13.00
N LYS A 452 17.60 -17.97 13.09
CA LYS A 452 18.09 -18.71 11.93
C LYS A 452 16.92 -19.35 11.16
N ASN A 453 17.16 -19.68 9.90
CA ASN A 453 16.24 -20.48 9.09
C ASN A 453 14.87 -19.83 8.85
N LYS A 454 14.81 -18.49 8.82
CA LYS A 454 13.57 -17.72 8.61
C LYS A 454 13.66 -16.65 7.51
N LEU A 455 14.85 -16.38 6.98
CA LEU A 455 15.06 -15.39 5.94
C LEU A 455 14.76 -15.98 4.54
N VAL A 456 13.96 -15.25 3.76
CA VAL A 456 13.74 -15.45 2.32
C VAL A 456 14.07 -14.14 1.63
N TYR A 457 14.90 -14.18 0.59
CA TYR A 457 15.11 -13.01 -0.25
C TYR A 457 14.03 -12.93 -1.32
N SER A 458 13.60 -11.71 -1.63
CA SER A 458 12.58 -11.45 -2.64
C SER A 458 13.08 -10.49 -3.70
N ALA A 459 12.62 -10.66 -4.94
CA ALA A 459 12.90 -9.73 -6.03
C ALA A 459 11.64 -9.54 -6.89
N HIS A 460 11.49 -8.36 -7.49
CA HIS A 460 10.49 -8.12 -8.52
C HIS A 460 11.15 -8.11 -9.90
N ASP A 461 10.44 -8.63 -10.91
CA ASP A 461 10.88 -8.59 -12.31
C ASP A 461 9.68 -8.42 -13.24
N TYR A 462 9.74 -7.44 -14.13
CA TYR A 462 8.66 -7.13 -15.06
C TYR A 462 9.13 -7.18 -16.51
N ASP A 463 8.17 -7.20 -17.44
CA ASP A 463 8.45 -7.13 -18.87
C ASP A 463 8.68 -5.69 -19.36
N LYS A 464 8.90 -5.55 -20.68
CA LYS A 464 9.15 -4.26 -21.33
C LYS A 464 7.96 -3.29 -21.30
N ASN A 465 6.75 -3.75 -21.00
CA ASN A 465 5.54 -2.93 -21.05
C ASN A 465 5.30 -2.17 -19.74
N VAL A 466 5.86 -2.64 -18.63
CA VAL A 466 5.88 -1.89 -17.37
C VAL A 466 6.91 -0.76 -17.46
N HIS A 467 8.14 -1.07 -17.88
CA HIS A 467 9.16 -0.08 -18.18
C HIS A 467 10.20 -0.62 -19.17
N LEU A 468 10.57 0.21 -20.17
CA LEU A 468 11.52 -0.21 -21.21
C LEU A 468 12.98 -0.08 -20.74
N GLN A 469 13.54 -1.19 -20.27
CA GLN A 469 14.92 -1.31 -19.81
C GLN A 469 15.91 -1.59 -20.97
N ASP A 470 17.19 -1.28 -20.77
CA ASP A 470 18.21 -1.44 -21.82
C ASP A 470 18.43 -2.90 -22.24
N TRP A 471 18.28 -3.84 -21.31
CA TRP A 471 18.38 -5.27 -21.61
C TRP A 471 17.21 -5.81 -22.45
N PHE A 472 16.15 -5.03 -22.69
CA PHE A 472 15.09 -5.37 -23.63
C PHE A 472 15.35 -4.87 -25.06
N LYS A 473 16.36 -4.01 -25.25
CA LYS A 473 16.69 -3.38 -26.54
C LYS A 473 17.74 -4.16 -27.33
N VAL A 474 18.38 -5.16 -26.72
CA VAL A 474 19.40 -5.99 -27.36
C VAL A 474 18.77 -7.01 -28.31
N SER A 475 19.49 -7.40 -29.35
CA SER A 475 18.97 -8.25 -30.44
C SER A 475 18.57 -9.66 -30.02
N ASN A 476 19.13 -10.18 -28.93
CA ASN A 476 18.85 -11.52 -28.41
C ASN A 476 17.80 -11.54 -27.28
N PHE A 477 17.10 -10.42 -27.01
CA PHE A 477 15.96 -10.43 -26.10
C PHE A 477 14.82 -11.32 -26.65
N PRO A 478 14.18 -12.21 -25.85
CA PRO A 478 14.28 -12.38 -24.39
C PRO A 478 15.18 -13.53 -23.92
N ASP A 479 16.07 -14.05 -24.77
CA ASP A 479 16.94 -15.18 -24.43
C ASP A 479 18.21 -14.75 -23.65
N ASN A 480 18.50 -13.46 -23.58
CA ASN A 480 19.55 -12.88 -22.74
C ASN A 480 19.21 -12.86 -21.23
N MET A 481 17.92 -12.93 -20.89
CA MET A 481 17.44 -12.68 -19.53
C MET A 481 18.02 -13.59 -18.43
N PRO A 482 18.28 -14.90 -18.65
CA PRO A 482 18.85 -15.76 -17.61
C PRO A 482 20.14 -15.25 -16.98
N SER A 483 21.03 -14.63 -17.76
CA SER A 483 22.28 -14.06 -17.25
C SER A 483 22.04 -12.81 -16.39
N ILE A 484 21.03 -12.02 -16.75
CA ILE A 484 20.64 -10.83 -15.98
C ILE A 484 20.01 -11.26 -14.66
N TRP A 485 19.06 -12.20 -14.70
CA TRP A 485 18.47 -12.77 -13.49
C TRP A 485 19.52 -13.38 -12.57
N ASP A 486 20.47 -14.17 -13.13
CA ASP A 486 21.59 -14.73 -12.37
C ASP A 486 22.38 -13.67 -11.63
N ASP A 487 22.76 -12.60 -12.33
CA ASP A 487 23.55 -11.52 -11.77
C ASP A 487 22.80 -10.75 -10.67
N LYS A 488 21.50 -10.48 -10.87
CA LYS A 488 20.72 -9.61 -9.96
C LYS A 488 20.24 -10.31 -8.70
N TRP A 489 19.77 -11.56 -8.80
CA TRP A 489 19.14 -12.28 -7.69
C TRP A 489 19.29 -13.81 -7.78
N GLY A 490 19.35 -14.38 -8.98
CA GLY A 490 19.34 -15.82 -9.23
C GLY A 490 20.55 -16.57 -8.66
N TYR A 491 21.71 -15.90 -8.55
CA TYR A 491 22.90 -16.47 -7.93
C TYR A 491 22.65 -16.94 -6.48
N ILE A 492 21.74 -16.29 -5.74
CA ILE A 492 21.43 -16.63 -4.34
C ILE A 492 20.87 -18.05 -4.25
N ALA A 493 19.92 -18.38 -5.13
CA ALA A 493 19.33 -19.72 -5.21
C ALA A 493 20.34 -20.74 -5.77
N LYS A 494 21.07 -20.38 -6.84
CA LYS A 494 22.04 -21.28 -7.50
C LYS A 494 23.22 -21.64 -6.61
N GLN A 495 23.68 -20.72 -5.78
CA GLN A 495 24.79 -20.91 -4.83
C GLN A 495 24.33 -21.44 -3.47
N ASN A 496 23.04 -21.80 -3.33
CA ASN A 496 22.48 -22.37 -2.11
C ASN A 496 22.59 -21.45 -0.87
N ILE A 497 22.56 -20.12 -1.07
CA ILE A 497 22.71 -19.11 -0.01
C ILE A 497 21.44 -19.03 0.84
N ALA A 498 20.29 -18.82 0.19
CA ALA A 498 18.97 -18.69 0.82
C ALA A 498 17.87 -18.92 -0.24
N PRO A 499 16.60 -19.14 0.16
CA PRO A 499 15.51 -19.18 -0.79
C PRO A 499 15.30 -17.82 -1.45
N VAL A 500 14.94 -17.86 -2.73
CA VAL A 500 14.55 -16.68 -3.51
C VAL A 500 13.08 -16.80 -3.88
N LEU A 501 12.33 -15.73 -3.67
CA LEU A 501 10.94 -15.55 -4.06
C LEU A 501 10.87 -14.41 -5.09
N ILE A 502 10.27 -14.65 -6.25
CA ILE A 502 9.85 -13.55 -7.13
C ILE A 502 8.44 -13.15 -6.71
N SER A 503 8.33 -12.18 -5.79
CA SER A 503 7.06 -11.78 -5.15
C SER A 503 6.14 -10.95 -6.05
N GLU A 504 6.70 -10.38 -7.11
CA GLU A 504 5.93 -9.78 -8.20
C GLU A 504 6.61 -9.98 -9.55
N PHE A 505 5.80 -10.36 -10.52
CA PHE A 505 6.09 -10.35 -11.94
C PHE A 505 4.76 -10.45 -12.69
N GLY A 506 4.64 -9.72 -13.79
CA GLY A 506 3.41 -9.61 -14.57
C GLY A 506 3.68 -9.19 -16.00
N SER A 507 2.71 -9.43 -16.88
CA SER A 507 2.78 -9.03 -18.28
C SER A 507 1.39 -8.92 -18.90
N LEU A 508 1.20 -7.91 -19.76
CA LEU A 508 0.02 -7.76 -20.61
C LEU A 508 -0.03 -8.80 -21.74
N LEU A 509 1.09 -9.46 -22.04
CA LEU A 509 1.25 -10.37 -23.18
C LEU A 509 0.91 -9.70 -24.52
N LYS A 510 1.33 -8.43 -24.71
CA LYS A 510 0.97 -7.64 -25.91
C LYS A 510 1.46 -8.26 -27.21
N ASP A 511 2.58 -8.96 -27.15
CA ASP A 511 3.17 -9.62 -28.31
C ASP A 511 3.83 -10.97 -27.96
N LYS A 512 4.34 -11.66 -28.99
CA LYS A 512 5.00 -12.97 -28.84
C LYS A 512 6.29 -12.89 -28.02
N THR A 513 6.94 -11.73 -27.96
CA THR A 513 8.16 -11.52 -27.19
C THR A 513 7.84 -11.47 -25.70
N ASP A 514 6.75 -10.81 -25.32
CA ASP A 514 6.26 -10.79 -23.93
C ASP A 514 5.85 -12.20 -23.45
N VAL A 515 5.16 -12.96 -24.32
CA VAL A 515 4.82 -14.37 -24.08
C VAL A 515 6.08 -15.20 -23.85
N LYS A 516 7.11 -15.03 -24.71
CA LYS A 516 8.37 -15.76 -24.60
C LYS A 516 9.16 -15.34 -23.36
N TRP A 517 9.17 -14.06 -22.99
CA TRP A 517 9.78 -13.57 -21.75
C TRP A 517 9.16 -14.26 -20.52
N LEU A 518 7.82 -14.30 -20.43
CA LEU A 518 7.13 -14.91 -19.29
C LEU A 518 7.38 -16.43 -19.24
N GLN A 519 7.39 -17.11 -20.39
CA GLN A 519 7.76 -18.53 -20.49
C GLN A 519 9.21 -18.78 -20.03
N ASN A 520 10.15 -17.94 -20.47
CA ASN A 520 11.56 -18.02 -20.08
C ASN A 520 11.71 -17.83 -18.56
N LEU A 521 11.01 -16.87 -17.96
CA LEU A 521 11.07 -16.60 -16.53
C LEU A 521 10.51 -17.77 -15.71
N ILE A 522 9.34 -18.31 -16.08
CA ILE A 522 8.75 -19.48 -15.42
C ILE A 522 9.67 -20.70 -15.53
N SER A 523 10.22 -20.95 -16.72
CA SER A 523 11.18 -22.04 -16.95
C SER A 523 12.43 -21.88 -16.08
N TYR A 524 13.02 -20.68 -16.06
CA TYR A 524 14.18 -20.37 -15.23
C TYR A 524 13.89 -20.55 -13.74
N MET A 525 12.76 -20.04 -13.23
CA MET A 525 12.41 -20.17 -11.83
C MET A 525 12.19 -21.63 -11.42
N ASN A 526 11.56 -22.44 -12.27
CA ASN A 526 11.34 -23.85 -12.02
C ASN A 526 12.65 -24.64 -12.00
N LYS A 527 13.53 -24.41 -12.98
CA LYS A 527 14.85 -25.05 -13.05
C LYS A 527 15.71 -24.78 -11.82
N ASN A 528 15.60 -23.58 -11.25
CA ASN A 528 16.45 -23.14 -10.15
C ASN A 528 15.80 -23.23 -8.77
N GLY A 529 14.57 -23.76 -8.67
CA GLY A 529 13.85 -23.88 -7.40
C GLY A 529 13.43 -22.55 -6.78
N VAL A 530 13.25 -21.52 -7.60
CA VAL A 530 12.84 -20.16 -7.18
C VAL A 530 11.34 -20.14 -6.95
N HIS A 531 10.91 -19.60 -5.81
CA HIS A 531 9.52 -19.42 -5.43
C HIS A 531 8.90 -18.24 -6.19
N TRP A 532 7.58 -18.17 -6.33
CA TRP A 532 6.97 -17.05 -7.05
C TRP A 532 5.55 -16.71 -6.60
N THR A 533 5.19 -15.45 -6.79
CA THR A 533 3.84 -14.90 -6.63
C THR A 533 3.55 -14.00 -7.84
N PHE A 534 2.53 -14.36 -8.62
CA PHE A 534 2.21 -13.62 -9.85
C PHE A 534 1.49 -12.31 -9.53
N TRP A 535 1.87 -11.23 -10.20
CA TRP A 535 1.13 -9.99 -10.24
C TRP A 535 0.24 -9.96 -11.50
N CYS A 536 -1.08 -10.09 -11.38
CA CYS A 536 -1.87 -10.27 -10.16
C CYS A 536 -3.16 -11.06 -10.44
N LEU A 537 -4.00 -11.27 -9.41
CA LEU A 537 -5.35 -11.81 -9.58
C LEU A 537 -6.23 -10.79 -10.33
N ASN A 538 -6.07 -9.53 -10.00
CA ASN A 538 -6.97 -8.45 -10.35
C ASN A 538 -6.87 -8.03 -11.82
N PRO A 539 -7.97 -7.80 -12.53
CA PRO A 539 -7.92 -7.27 -13.90
C PRO A 539 -7.41 -5.82 -13.98
N ASN A 540 -7.56 -5.05 -12.89
CA ASN A 540 -7.41 -3.60 -12.91
C ASN A 540 -5.99 -3.10 -12.54
N SER A 541 -4.95 -3.90 -12.81
CA SER A 541 -3.58 -3.36 -12.88
C SER A 541 -3.32 -2.82 -14.28
N GLY A 542 -3.08 -1.51 -14.43
CA GLY A 542 -3.10 -0.86 -15.75
C GLY A 542 -1.98 -1.27 -16.71
N ASP A 543 -0.85 -1.76 -16.18
CA ASP A 543 0.38 -2.08 -16.91
C ASP A 543 0.62 -3.58 -17.11
N THR A 544 -0.19 -4.42 -16.47
CA THR A 544 -0.01 -5.88 -16.41
C THR A 544 -1.31 -6.67 -16.55
N GLU A 545 -2.44 -6.04 -16.22
CA GLU A 545 -3.73 -6.71 -15.96
C GLU A 545 -3.55 -7.90 -14.98
N GLY A 546 -4.48 -8.85 -14.97
CA GLY A 546 -4.40 -9.99 -14.08
C GLY A 546 -4.81 -11.31 -14.72
N ILE A 547 -5.00 -12.29 -13.85
CA ILE A 547 -5.53 -13.61 -14.18
C ILE A 547 -7.04 -13.55 -14.42
N LEU A 548 -7.77 -12.69 -13.71
CA LEU A 548 -9.17 -12.42 -14.01
C LEU A 548 -9.31 -11.35 -15.09
N GLY A 549 -10.37 -11.45 -15.89
CA GLY A 549 -10.87 -10.39 -16.75
C GLY A 549 -11.66 -9.33 -15.98
N TYR A 550 -12.00 -8.23 -16.65
CA TYR A 550 -12.69 -7.07 -16.04
C TYR A 550 -14.09 -7.38 -15.48
N ASP A 551 -14.67 -8.54 -15.82
CA ASP A 551 -15.90 -9.08 -15.22
C ASP A 551 -15.68 -9.70 -13.83
N TRP A 552 -14.43 -9.75 -13.34
CA TRP A 552 -14.01 -10.38 -12.10
C TRP A 552 -14.37 -11.88 -12.00
N GLU A 553 -14.63 -12.52 -13.13
CA GLU A 553 -15.12 -13.91 -13.23
C GLU A 553 -14.27 -14.72 -14.19
N THR A 554 -14.10 -14.23 -15.42
CA THR A 554 -13.46 -14.98 -16.51
C THR A 554 -11.96 -15.05 -16.29
N VAL A 555 -11.42 -16.28 -16.23
CA VAL A 555 -9.97 -16.51 -16.15
C VAL A 555 -9.32 -16.35 -17.54
N ASN A 556 -8.26 -15.54 -17.61
CA ASN A 556 -7.37 -15.46 -18.76
C ASN A 556 -6.55 -16.76 -18.90
N LYS A 557 -7.09 -17.72 -19.65
CA LYS A 557 -6.50 -19.05 -19.84
C LYS A 557 -5.12 -19.03 -20.50
N GLN A 558 -4.84 -18.05 -21.36
CA GLN A 558 -3.52 -17.95 -22.00
C GLN A 558 -2.46 -17.58 -20.96
N LYS A 559 -2.72 -16.53 -20.17
CA LYS A 559 -1.81 -16.06 -19.12
C LYS A 559 -1.64 -17.14 -18.05
N ASP A 560 -2.74 -17.70 -17.56
CA ASP A 560 -2.72 -18.78 -16.57
C ASP A 560 -2.01 -20.06 -17.07
N GLY A 561 -2.20 -20.39 -18.35
CA GLY A 561 -1.56 -21.53 -19.01
C GLY A 561 -0.04 -21.44 -19.03
N ILE A 562 0.53 -20.24 -19.23
CA ILE A 562 1.98 -20.03 -19.20
C ILE A 562 2.57 -20.28 -17.79
N LEU A 563 1.81 -19.98 -16.73
CA LEU A 563 2.24 -20.16 -15.34
C LEU A 563 2.14 -21.61 -14.86
N THR A 564 1.27 -22.40 -15.49
CA THR A 564 0.94 -23.78 -15.10
C THR A 564 2.16 -24.68 -14.83
N PRO A 565 3.24 -24.67 -15.64
CA PRO A 565 4.43 -25.49 -15.37
C PRO A 565 5.08 -25.22 -14.01
N GLY A 566 4.92 -24.02 -13.45
CA GLY A 566 5.51 -23.63 -12.15
C GLY A 566 4.59 -23.77 -10.95
N LYS A 567 3.33 -24.19 -11.14
CA LYS A 567 2.35 -24.33 -10.05
C LYS A 567 2.59 -25.58 -9.21
N ALA A 568 2.28 -25.46 -7.92
CA ALA A 568 2.42 -26.54 -6.93
C ALA A 568 1.25 -26.50 -5.93
N PRO A 569 0.04 -26.95 -6.32
CA PRO A 569 -1.18 -26.79 -5.50
C PRO A 569 -1.12 -27.50 -4.13
N ASN A 570 -0.25 -28.51 -3.99
CA ASN A 570 -0.01 -29.24 -2.75
C ASN A 570 1.29 -28.81 -2.04
N PHE A 571 1.89 -27.69 -2.46
CA PHE A 571 3.13 -27.12 -1.94
C PHE A 571 4.38 -27.96 -2.08
N LEU A 572 4.32 -29.24 -2.44
CA LEU A 572 5.52 -30.06 -2.57
C LEU A 572 6.23 -29.78 -3.90
N MET A 573 7.56 -29.62 -3.83
CA MET A 573 8.41 -29.64 -5.02
C MET A 573 8.29 -31.02 -5.69
N LYS A 574 8.15 -31.03 -7.02
CA LYS A 574 8.13 -32.26 -7.82
C LYS A 574 9.50 -32.91 -7.88
#